data_AF-A0AB37U894-F1
#
_entry.id   AF-A0AB37U894-F1
#
_cell.length_a   1.000
_cell.length_b   1.000
_cell.length_c   1.000
_cell.angle_alpha   90.00
_cell.angle_beta   90.00
_cell.angle_gamma   90.00
#
_symmetry.space_group_name_H-M   'P 1'
#
loop_
_entity.id
_entity.type
_entity.pdbx_description
1 polymer ?
#
loop_
_entity_poly.entity_id
_entity_poly.type
_entity_poly.pdbx_seq_one_letter_code
_entity_poly.pdbx_strand_id
1 'polypeptide(L)' 'MCYWKQWRRPRTRIANLLKLGTSQRHAILTGISRKGYWRLSKTLATQTGMTNEWLEQQGLLSIRQLWMRVQGYA' A
#
# COMPACT_ATOMS: atom_id res chain seq x y z
N MET A 1 4.22 -3.61 7.62
CA MET A 1 3.15 -2.81 6.97
C MET A 1 2.39 -1.99 8.01
N CYS A 2 2.73 -0.71 8.14
CA CYS A 2 2.14 0.20 9.13
C CYS A 2 0.63 0.37 8.93
N TYR A 3 0.17 0.57 7.68
CA TYR A 3 -1.26 0.66 7.37
C TYR A 3 -2.05 -0.60 7.70
N TRP A 4 -1.49 -1.80 7.50
CA TRP A 4 -2.16 -3.06 7.87
C TRP A 4 -2.31 -3.24 9.39
N LYS A 5 -1.40 -2.65 10.19
CA LYS A 5 -1.54 -2.57 11.65
C LYS A 5 -2.57 -1.52 12.05
N GLN A 6 -2.57 -0.34 11.43
CA GLN A 6 -3.57 0.71 11.67
C GLN A 6 -4.98 0.25 11.30
N TRP A 7 -5.13 -0.42 10.15
CA TRP A 7 -6.39 -0.98 9.66
C TRP A 7 -6.62 -2.35 10.29
N ARG A 8 -6.85 -2.38 11.60
CA ARG A 8 -6.96 -3.62 12.37
C ARG A 8 -8.12 -4.51 11.91
N ARG A 9 -9.27 -3.91 11.57
CA ARG A 9 -10.51 -4.65 11.24
C ARG A 9 -10.57 -5.00 9.74
N PRO A 10 -11.03 -6.22 9.35
CA PRO A 10 -11.20 -6.59 7.95
C PRO A 10 -12.06 -5.61 7.15
N ARG A 11 -13.18 -5.15 7.73
CA ARG A 11 -14.06 -4.16 7.09
C ARG A 11 -13.32 -2.86 6.76
N THR A 12 -12.47 -2.38 7.67
CA THR A 12 -11.65 -1.17 7.48
C THR A 12 -10.61 -1.36 6.39
N ARG A 13 -9.95 -2.52 6.34
CA ARG A 13 -8.97 -2.83 5.27
C ARG A 13 -9.64 -2.81 3.90
N ILE A 14 -10.80 -3.48 3.78
CA ILE A 14 -11.54 -3.55 2.52
C ILE A 14 -11.99 -2.16 2.08
N ALA A 15 -12.60 -1.39 3.00
CA ALA A 15 -13.06 -0.04 2.71
C ALA A 15 -11.92 0.89 2.26
N ASN A 16 -10.76 0.83 2.92
CA ASN A 16 -9.62 1.65 2.55
C ASN A 16 -9.01 1.21 1.22
N LEU A 17 -8.86 -0.10 0.96
CA LEU A 17 -8.39 -0.60 -0.33
C LEU A 17 -9.30 -0.19 -1.50
N LEU A 18 -10.62 -0.24 -1.29
CA LEU A 18 -11.62 0.24 -2.26
C LEU A 18 -11.48 1.74 -2.55
N LYS A 19 -11.33 2.55 -1.50
CA LYS A 19 -11.08 4.00 -1.64
C LYS A 19 -9.81 4.31 -2.42
N LEU A 20 -8.81 3.44 -2.33
CA LEU A 20 -7.56 3.52 -3.07
C LEU A 20 -7.64 2.96 -4.50
N GLY A 21 -8.82 2.64 -5.00
CA GLY A 21 -9.01 2.17 -6.39
C GLY A 21 -8.72 0.68 -6.61
N THR A 22 -8.52 -0.10 -5.54
CA THR A 22 -8.39 -1.56 -5.68
C THR A 22 -9.72 -2.19 -6.07
N SER A 23 -9.70 -3.15 -6.99
CA SER A 23 -10.93 -3.87 -7.37
C SER A 23 -11.57 -4.57 -6.16
N GLN A 24 -12.91 -4.56 -6.12
CA GLN A 24 -13.67 -5.09 -4.97
C GLN A 24 -13.31 -6.53 -4.64
N ARG A 25 -13.15 -7.38 -5.65
CA ARG A 25 -12.75 -8.78 -5.45
C ARG A 25 -11.40 -8.88 -4.76
N HIS A 26 -10.39 -8.14 -5.22
CA HIS A 26 -9.05 -8.19 -4.63
C HIS A 26 -8.99 -7.55 -3.24
N ALA A 27 -9.76 -6.48 -3.01
CA ALA A 27 -9.89 -5.84 -1.71
C ALA A 27 -10.48 -6.80 -0.67
N ILE A 28 -11.58 -7.49 -0.99
CA ILE A 28 -12.21 -8.48 -0.11
C ILE A 28 -11.25 -9.62 0.21
N LEU A 29 -10.69 -10.27 -0.83
CA LEU A 29 -9.80 -11.43 -0.65
C LEU A 29 -8.57 -11.10 0.21
N THR A 30 -8.02 -9.90 0.05
CA THR A 30 -6.83 -9.48 0.81
C THR A 30 -7.20 -9.02 2.21
N GLY A 31 -8.32 -8.30 2.38
CA GLY A 31 -8.76 -7.76 3.68
C GLY A 31 -9.16 -8.82 4.70
N ILE A 32 -9.79 -9.92 4.27
CA ILE A 32 -10.19 -11.05 5.13
C ILE A 32 -9.10 -12.12 5.31
N SER A 33 -7.99 -11.99 4.59
CA SER A 33 -6.94 -13.00 4.59
C SER A 33 -6.30 -13.15 5.98
N ARG A 34 -6.04 -14.40 6.38
CA ARG A 34 -5.27 -14.74 7.59
C ARG A 34 -3.76 -14.73 7.37
N LYS A 35 -3.30 -14.38 6.16
CA LYS A 35 -1.87 -14.33 5.83
C LYS A 35 -1.18 -13.19 6.61
N GLY A 36 0.08 -13.40 6.98
CA GLY A 36 0.88 -12.39 7.67
C GLY A 36 1.07 -11.12 6.82
N TYR A 37 1.31 -9.99 7.48
CA TYR A 37 1.37 -8.67 6.84
C TYR A 37 2.40 -8.56 5.71
N TRP A 38 3.56 -9.23 5.86
CA TRP A 38 4.58 -9.27 4.80
C TRP A 38 4.11 -9.98 3.53
N ARG A 39 3.30 -11.02 3.67
CA ARG A 39 2.71 -11.70 2.51
C ARG A 39 1.64 -10.84 1.87
N LEU A 40 0.86 -10.10 2.68
CA LEU A 40 -0.18 -9.20 2.19
C LEU A 40 0.38 -7.93 1.54
N SER A 41 1.57 -7.44 1.93
CA SER A 41 2.19 -6.30 1.24
C SER A 41 2.50 -6.56 -0.23
N LYS A 42 2.72 -7.81 -0.59
CA LYS A 42 3.09 -8.22 -1.96
C LYS A 42 1.88 -8.65 -2.80
N THR A 43 0.65 -8.52 -2.30
CA THR A 43 -0.54 -8.87 -3.08
C THR A 43 -0.91 -7.75 -4.04
N LEU A 44 -1.57 -8.11 -5.13
CA LEU A 44 -2.07 -7.17 -6.12
C LEU A 44 -2.89 -6.05 -5.47
N ALA A 45 -3.81 -6.38 -4.56
CA ALA A 45 -4.62 -5.41 -3.85
C ALA A 45 -3.81 -4.31 -3.16
N THR A 46 -2.72 -4.69 -2.48
CA THR A 46 -1.88 -3.70 -1.78
C THR A 46 -1.06 -2.90 -2.77
N GLN A 47 -0.54 -3.53 -3.83
CA GLN A 47 0.29 -2.85 -4.84
C GLN A 47 -0.52 -1.89 -5.73
N THR A 48 -1.77 -2.24 -6.05
CA THR A 48 -2.66 -1.36 -6.84
C THR A 48 -3.30 -0.27 -6.00
N GLY A 49 -3.54 -0.52 -4.70
CA GLY A 49 -4.12 0.49 -3.82
C GLY A 49 -3.08 1.42 -3.21
N MET A 50 -2.03 0.88 -2.58
CA MET A 50 -0.96 1.66 -1.96
C MET A 50 0.19 1.88 -2.95
N THR A 51 -0.08 2.61 -4.03
CA THR A 51 0.94 2.93 -5.04
C THR A 51 2.02 3.83 -4.46
N ASN A 52 3.19 3.89 -5.12
CA ASN A 52 4.26 4.81 -4.73
C ASN A 52 3.79 6.27 -4.74
N GLU A 53 3.00 6.66 -5.75
CA GLU A 53 2.41 8.00 -5.83
C GLU A 53 1.52 8.31 -4.63
N TRP A 54 0.66 7.36 -4.24
CA TRP A 54 -0.17 7.54 -3.06
C TRP A 54 0.68 7.65 -1.78
N LEU A 55 1.73 6.83 -1.65
CA LEU A 55 2.64 6.91 -0.50
C LEU A 55 3.40 8.24 -0.46
N GLU A 56 3.83 8.76 -1.60
CA GLU A 56 4.45 10.09 -1.73
C GLU A 56 3.48 11.19 -1.29
N GLN A 57 2.19 11.10 -1.66
CA GLN A 57 1.15 12.01 -1.16
C GLN A 57 0.92 11.92 0.36
N GLN A 58 1.20 10.77 0.97
CA GLN A 58 1.20 10.62 2.43
C GLN A 58 2.48 11.15 3.10
N GLY A 59 3.43 11.69 2.32
CA GLY A 59 4.70 12.22 2.79
C GLY A 59 5.86 11.22 2.81
N LEU A 60 5.73 10.05 2.19
CA LEU A 60 6.84 9.10 2.09
C LEU A 60 7.83 9.56 1.01
N LEU A 61 9.08 9.81 1.40
CA LEU A 61 10.12 10.19 0.47
C LEU A 61 10.65 8.99 -0.32
N SER A 62 10.80 9.17 -1.63
CA SER A 62 11.46 8.19 -2.49
C SER A 62 12.98 8.24 -2.31
N ILE A 63 13.55 7.19 -1.71
CA ILE A 63 15.00 7.05 -1.53
C ILE A 63 15.73 7.11 -2.88
N ARG A 64 15.14 6.54 -3.93
CA ARG A 64 15.71 6.58 -5.28
C ARG A 64 15.85 8.01 -5.78
N GLN A 65 14.80 8.84 -5.63
CA GLN A 65 14.85 10.24 -6.04
C GLN A 65 15.90 11.02 -5.24
N LEU A 66 15.96 10.80 -3.92
CA LEU A 66 16.98 11.43 -3.07
C LEU A 66 18.40 11.04 -3.50
N TRP A 67 18.62 9.76 -3.79
CA TRP A 67 19.92 9.27 -4.25
C TRP A 67 20.32 9.87 -5.61
N MET A 68 19.40 9.90 -6.58
CA MET A 68 19.66 10.52 -7.90
C MET A 68 20.00 12.00 -7.77
N ARG A 69 19.31 12.72 -6.87
CA ARG A 69 19.59 14.14 -6.57
C ARG A 69 20.99 14.34 -6.01
N VAL A 70 21.44 13.47 -5.11
CA VAL A 70 22.79 13.55 -4.51
C VAL A 70 23.88 13.24 -5.54
N GLN A 71 23.63 12.31 -6.46
CA GLN A 71 24.59 11.90 -7.48
C GLN A 71 24.64 12.83 -8.71
N GLY A 72 23.76 13.83 -8.79
CA GLY A 72 23.71 14.76 -9.91
C GLY A 72 23.07 14.20 -11.19
N TYR A 73 22.30 13.11 -11.08
CA TYR A 73 21.54 12.54 -12.21
C TYR A 73 20.23 13.29 -12.51
N ALA A 74 20.18 14.60 -12.24
CA ALA A 74 18.97 15.42 -12.38
C ALA A 74 18.37 15.33 -13.79
#